data_AF-A0A497ZSF9-F1
#
_entry.id   AF-A0A497ZSF9-F1
#
_cell.length_a   1.000
_cell.length_b   1.000
_cell.length_c   1.000
_cell.angle_alpha   90.00
_cell.angle_beta   90.00
_cell.angle_gamma   90.00
#
_symmetry.space_group_name_H-M   'P 1'
#
loop_
_entity.id
_entity.type
_entity.pdbx_description
1 polymer ?
#
loop_
_entity_poly.entity_id
_entity_poly.type
_entity_poly.pdbx_seq_one_letter_code
_entity_poly.pdbx_strand_id
1 'polypeptide(L)'
;MDEVPVRTVEGFLQAEDSEIVPDGWSVTAARKARALTRHLGVTEQSGMRLSLLVDGQPKKTILVTRRSSVNLTRALQIRRESIGSVTGRIDSMSVHKKPYAGLWAQRGGRRIQVDLPTEELVDAAREVLGKNVNVRGRIRRNDAGQILLLRASSIEPLPEATQPLADLVGAYPDLTGGLDPVTYLEGLRGSA
;
A
#
# COMPACT_ATOMS: atom_id res chain seq x y z
N MET A 1 -7.65 19.75 6.40
CA MET A 1 -6.65 20.02 5.34
C MET A 1 -6.86 18.99 4.26
N ASP A 2 -6.99 19.40 3.00
CA ASP A 2 -7.21 18.46 1.91
C ASP A 2 -5.98 17.53 1.78
N GLU A 3 -6.19 16.22 1.75
CA GLU A 3 -5.11 15.24 1.89
C GLU A 3 -4.32 15.08 0.57
N VAL A 4 -4.97 15.42 -0.56
CA VAL A 4 -4.43 15.23 -1.90
C VAL A 4 -3.27 16.19 -2.21
N PRO A 5 -3.35 17.52 -1.96
CA PRO A 5 -2.23 18.42 -2.16
C PRO A 5 -0.99 18.04 -1.33
N VAL A 6 -1.19 17.63 -0.08
CA VAL A 6 -0.12 17.19 0.82
C VAL A 6 0.58 15.95 0.24
N ARG A 7 -0.18 14.90 -0.08
CA ARG A 7 0.35 13.65 -0.68
C ARG A 7 1.02 13.88 -2.04
N THR A 8 0.58 14.90 -2.79
CA THR A 8 1.21 15.24 -4.07
C THR A 8 2.60 15.83 -3.86
N VAL A 9 2.72 16.82 -2.96
CA VAL A 9 4.00 17.47 -2.65
C VAL A 9 4.96 16.51 -1.97
N GLU A 10 4.50 15.77 -0.96
CA GLU A 10 5.31 14.75 -0.30
C GLU A 10 5.71 13.62 -1.25
N GLY A 11 4.81 13.23 -2.16
CA GLY A 11 5.11 12.19 -3.13
C GLY A 11 6.21 12.59 -4.11
N PHE A 12 6.19 13.84 -4.60
CA PHE A 12 7.29 14.34 -5.45
C PHE A 12 8.60 14.49 -4.68
N LEU A 13 8.56 14.89 -3.40
CA LEU A 13 9.76 14.90 -2.56
C LEU A 13 10.39 13.51 -2.45
N GLN A 14 9.57 12.48 -2.16
CA GLN A 14 10.04 11.09 -2.09
C GLN A 14 10.58 10.61 -3.44
N ALA A 15 9.92 10.97 -4.55
CA ALA A 15 10.34 10.60 -5.89
C ALA A 15 11.67 11.24 -6.31
N GLU A 16 11.99 12.45 -5.83
CA GLU A 16 13.32 13.05 -6.03
C GLU A 16 14.41 12.29 -5.28
N ASP A 17 14.14 11.85 -4.05
CA ASP A 17 15.17 11.26 -3.19
C ASP A 17 15.36 9.75 -3.39
N SER A 18 14.32 9.00 -3.75
CA SER A 18 14.31 7.54 -3.65
C SER A 18 13.67 6.84 -4.83
N GLU A 19 14.16 5.63 -5.14
CA GLU A 19 13.66 4.73 -6.19
C GLU A 19 12.43 3.93 -5.73
N ILE A 20 11.45 4.62 -5.16
CA ILE A 20 10.21 4.03 -4.63
C ILE A 20 8.98 4.64 -5.31
N VAL A 21 7.87 3.90 -5.31
CA VAL A 21 6.55 4.47 -5.52
C VAL A 21 6.19 5.23 -4.25
N PRO A 22 5.94 6.55 -4.31
CA PRO A 22 5.67 7.32 -3.11
C PRO A 22 4.44 6.85 -2.33
N ASP A 23 4.45 7.07 -1.03
CA ASP A 23 3.31 6.70 -0.18
C ASP A 23 2.05 7.50 -0.54
N GLY A 24 0.89 6.85 -0.44
CA GLY A 24 -0.38 7.41 -0.91
C GLY A 24 -0.55 7.47 -2.43
N TRP A 25 0.49 7.22 -3.23
CA TRP A 25 0.35 7.15 -4.69
C TRP A 25 -0.02 5.75 -5.17
N SER A 26 -0.89 5.70 -6.18
CA SER A 26 -1.08 4.48 -6.97
C SER A 26 0.02 4.35 -8.03
N VAL A 27 0.21 3.14 -8.56
CA VAL A 27 1.09 2.89 -9.72
C VAL A 27 0.73 3.79 -10.91
N THR A 28 -0.56 4.07 -11.10
CA THR A 28 -1.04 4.99 -12.14
C THR A 28 -0.61 6.44 -11.88
N ALA A 29 -0.72 6.92 -10.63
CA ALA A 29 -0.23 8.25 -10.24
C ALA A 29 1.29 8.36 -10.47
N ALA A 30 2.06 7.35 -10.03
CA ALA A 30 3.50 7.29 -10.27
C ALA A 30 3.87 7.29 -11.76
N ARG A 31 3.12 6.58 -12.62
CA ARG A 31 3.32 6.61 -14.08
C ARG A 31 3.07 8.01 -14.66
N LYS A 32 2.02 8.70 -14.22
CA LYS A 32 1.71 10.07 -14.64
C LYS A 32 2.78 11.06 -14.18
N ALA A 33 3.22 10.97 -12.92
CA ALA A 33 4.30 11.78 -12.38
C ALA A 33 5.63 11.56 -13.13
N ARG A 34 5.98 10.31 -13.44
CA ARG A 34 7.15 9.98 -14.28
C ARG A 34 7.05 10.63 -15.66
N ALA A 35 5.87 10.56 -16.29
CA ALA A 35 5.64 11.13 -17.61
C ALA A 35 5.71 12.66 -17.63
N LEU A 36 5.25 13.31 -16.55
CA LEU A 36 5.39 14.75 -16.35
C LEU A 36 6.87 15.14 -16.18
N THR A 37 7.57 14.48 -15.26
CA THR A 37 8.92 14.84 -14.84
C THR A 37 10.00 14.51 -15.86
N ARG A 38 9.73 13.62 -16.85
CA ARG A 38 10.71 13.29 -17.91
C ARG A 38 11.13 14.50 -18.74
N HIS A 39 10.26 15.49 -18.83
CA HIS A 39 10.45 16.69 -19.65
C HIS A 39 11.11 17.84 -18.87
N LEU A 40 11.24 17.71 -17.56
CA LEU A 40 11.96 18.69 -16.74
C LEU A 40 13.47 18.59 -17.00
N GLY A 41 14.17 19.65 -16.65
CA GLY A 41 15.63 19.67 -16.58
C GLY A 41 16.15 19.17 -15.23
N VAL A 42 17.46 19.27 -15.06
CA VAL A 42 18.21 18.69 -13.93
C VAL A 42 18.66 19.74 -12.91
N THR A 43 18.35 21.01 -13.14
CA THR A 43 18.78 22.15 -12.31
C THR A 43 17.58 22.94 -11.80
N GLU A 44 17.78 23.84 -10.83
CA GLU A 44 16.72 24.73 -10.37
C GLU A 44 16.08 25.56 -11.50
N GLN A 45 16.91 26.02 -12.45
CA GLN A 45 16.48 26.89 -13.55
C GLN A 45 15.65 26.16 -14.61
N SER A 46 15.74 24.82 -14.63
CA SER A 46 15.10 23.97 -15.64
C SER A 46 14.14 22.95 -15.05
N GLY A 47 14.02 22.91 -13.72
CA GLY A 47 13.08 22.09 -12.97
C GLY A 47 11.74 22.80 -12.73
N MET A 48 10.94 22.23 -11.85
CA MET A 48 9.63 22.75 -11.44
C MET A 48 9.63 22.96 -9.93
N ARG A 49 9.29 24.17 -9.46
CA ARG A 49 9.01 24.40 -8.04
C ARG A 49 7.55 24.10 -7.75
N LEU A 50 7.31 23.25 -6.75
CA LEU A 50 5.97 22.89 -6.28
C LEU A 50 5.83 23.37 -4.83
N SER A 51 4.81 24.19 -4.58
CA SER A 51 4.55 24.76 -3.25
C SER A 51 3.19 24.31 -2.71
N LEU A 52 3.18 23.78 -1.49
CA LEU A 52 1.98 23.56 -0.69
C LEU A 52 1.62 24.86 0.02
N LEU A 53 0.47 25.44 -0.32
CA LEU A 53 -0.06 26.62 0.34
C LEU A 53 -1.08 26.22 1.43
N VAL A 54 -1.02 26.88 2.57
CA VAL A 54 -2.00 26.77 3.67
C VAL A 54 -2.38 28.19 4.06
N ASP A 55 -3.68 28.50 3.99
CA ASP A 55 -4.20 29.85 4.24
C ASP A 55 -3.47 30.93 3.41
N GLY A 56 -3.15 30.59 2.16
CA GLY A 56 -2.45 31.46 1.21
C GLY A 56 -0.93 31.55 1.41
N GLN A 57 -0.37 30.94 2.45
CA GLN A 57 1.06 30.99 2.76
C GLN A 57 1.78 29.68 2.40
N PRO A 58 3.02 29.74 1.86
CA PRO A 58 3.78 28.54 1.54
C PRO A 58 4.21 27.82 2.82
N LYS A 59 3.66 26.63 3.05
CA LYS A 59 4.05 25.73 4.15
C LYS A 59 5.23 24.85 3.76
N LYS A 60 5.33 24.48 2.49
CA LYS A 60 6.41 23.63 1.97
C LYS A 60 6.63 23.91 0.49
N THR A 61 7.88 24.09 0.09
CA THR A 61 8.26 24.22 -1.33
C THR A 61 9.34 23.22 -1.64
N ILE A 62 9.19 22.52 -2.77
CA ILE A 62 10.17 21.54 -3.24
C ILE A 62 10.56 21.85 -4.68
N LEU A 63 11.78 21.44 -5.05
CA LEU A 63 12.21 21.38 -6.43
C LEU A 63 11.98 19.98 -6.97
N VAL A 64 11.28 19.89 -8.09
CA VAL A 64 11.08 18.64 -8.85
C VAL A 64 11.90 18.75 -10.13
N THR A 65 12.67 17.71 -10.43
CA THR A 65 13.59 17.67 -11.57
C THR A 65 13.35 16.41 -12.41
N ARG A 66 14.16 16.21 -13.44
CA ARG A 66 14.20 14.95 -14.18
C ARG A 66 14.55 13.74 -13.31
N ARG A 67 15.20 13.95 -12.15
CA ARG A 67 15.58 12.88 -11.21
C ARG A 67 14.37 12.08 -10.74
N SER A 68 13.24 12.74 -10.45
CA SER A 68 11.95 12.06 -10.20
C SER A 68 11.61 11.04 -11.28
N SER A 69 11.82 11.37 -12.56
CA SER A 69 11.50 10.46 -13.66
C SER A 69 12.42 9.23 -13.69
N VAL A 70 13.71 9.42 -13.40
CA VAL A 70 14.70 8.33 -13.32
C VAL A 70 14.33 7.39 -12.18
N ASN A 71 14.08 7.94 -10.99
CA ASN A 71 13.73 7.17 -9.81
C ASN A 71 12.41 6.43 -9.98
N LEU A 72 11.36 7.10 -10.46
CA LEU A 72 10.07 6.47 -10.73
C LEU A 72 10.16 5.42 -11.84
N THR A 73 11.08 5.56 -12.80
CA THR A 73 11.33 4.51 -13.81
C THR A 73 11.84 3.24 -13.15
N ARG A 74 12.80 3.34 -12.24
CA ARG A 74 13.32 2.20 -11.47
C ARG A 74 12.28 1.64 -10.51
N ALA A 75 11.57 2.51 -9.79
CA ALA A 75 10.51 2.12 -8.87
C ALA A 75 9.37 1.34 -9.52
N LEU A 76 9.06 1.62 -10.79
CA LEU A 76 7.96 0.97 -11.53
C LEU A 76 8.39 -0.32 -12.23
N GLN A 77 9.65 -0.73 -12.15
CA GLN A 77 10.13 -1.99 -12.73
C GLN A 77 9.76 -3.16 -11.82
N ILE A 78 9.17 -4.19 -12.42
CA ILE A 78 8.92 -5.46 -11.76
C ILE A 78 10.23 -6.23 -11.71
N ARG A 79 10.60 -6.68 -10.52
CA ARG A 79 11.89 -7.32 -10.21
C ARG A 79 11.72 -8.68 -9.58
N ARG A 80 10.65 -8.86 -8.80
CA ARG A 80 10.34 -10.13 -8.14
C ARG A 80 8.89 -10.50 -8.38
N GLU A 81 8.65 -11.78 -8.58
CA GLU A 81 7.33 -12.38 -8.65
C GLU A 81 7.24 -13.50 -7.60
N SER A 82 6.12 -13.56 -6.88
CA SER A 82 5.87 -14.62 -5.90
C SER A 82 4.39 -14.97 -5.86
N ILE A 83 4.07 -16.16 -5.35
CA ILE A 83 2.72 -16.48 -4.88
C ILE A 83 2.62 -16.04 -3.42
N GLY A 84 1.49 -15.46 -3.03
CA GLY A 84 1.27 -15.03 -1.65
C GLY A 84 -0.11 -14.40 -1.45
N SER A 85 -0.28 -13.73 -0.33
CA SER A 85 -1.51 -13.04 0.00
C SER A 85 -1.28 -11.64 0.52
N VAL A 86 -2.30 -10.79 0.38
CA VAL A 86 -2.31 -9.42 0.89
C VAL A 86 -3.64 -9.17 1.57
N THR A 87 -3.55 -8.70 2.81
CA THR A 87 -4.71 -8.28 3.59
C THR A 87 -4.94 -6.78 3.43
N GLY A 88 -6.19 -6.39 3.24
CA GLY A 88 -6.55 -4.99 3.05
C GLY A 88 -8.05 -4.77 2.92
N ARG A 89 -8.43 -3.53 2.64
CA ARG A 89 -9.81 -3.15 2.36
C ARG A 89 -9.99 -2.91 0.87
N ILE A 90 -10.96 -3.57 0.25
CA ILE A 90 -11.36 -3.23 -1.12
C ILE A 90 -12.29 -2.02 -1.05
N ASP A 91 -11.97 -0.93 -1.73
CA ASP A 91 -12.73 0.33 -1.68
C ASP A 91 -13.18 0.84 -3.06
N SER A 92 -12.65 0.27 -4.15
CA SER A 92 -13.14 0.52 -5.50
C SER A 92 -13.03 -0.73 -6.37
N MET A 93 -13.82 -0.76 -7.43
CA MET A 93 -13.60 -1.68 -8.54
C MET A 93 -13.92 -1.01 -9.88
N SER A 94 -13.38 -1.59 -10.95
CA SER A 94 -13.78 -1.34 -12.32
C SER A 94 -14.09 -2.67 -12.97
N VAL A 95 -15.24 -2.77 -13.63
CA VAL A 95 -15.72 -3.98 -14.32
C VAL A 95 -15.65 -3.88 -15.85
N HIS A 96 -15.03 -2.81 -16.38
CA HIS A 96 -14.82 -2.63 -17.82
C HIS A 96 -13.74 -3.59 -18.37
N LYS A 97 -13.33 -3.41 -19.64
CA LYS A 97 -12.40 -4.22 -20.47
C LYS A 97 -11.30 -5.02 -19.74
N LYS A 98 -10.72 -4.48 -18.67
CA LYS A 98 -9.81 -5.21 -17.78
C LYS A 98 -10.27 -5.03 -16.33
N PRO A 99 -11.01 -5.98 -15.76
CA PRO A 99 -11.54 -5.84 -14.41
C PRO A 99 -10.42 -5.76 -13.36
N TYR A 100 -10.59 -4.85 -12.41
CA TYR A 100 -9.67 -4.70 -11.29
C TYR A 100 -10.37 -4.17 -10.04
N ALA A 101 -9.83 -4.50 -8.87
CA ALA A 101 -10.18 -3.89 -7.60
C ALA A 101 -9.02 -3.04 -7.07
N GLY A 102 -9.35 -1.99 -6.32
CA GLY A 102 -8.38 -1.26 -5.52
C GLY A 102 -8.40 -1.78 -4.10
N LEU A 103 -7.23 -2.22 -3.61
CA LEU A 103 -7.03 -2.75 -2.27
C LEU A 103 -6.14 -1.79 -1.48
N TRP A 104 -6.66 -1.19 -0.41
CA TRP A 104 -5.82 -0.52 0.58
C TRP A 104 -5.19 -1.56 1.49
N ALA A 105 -3.89 -1.81 1.30
CA ALA A 105 -3.15 -2.73 2.15
C ALA A 105 -3.10 -2.21 3.59
N GLN A 106 -3.42 -3.06 4.57
CA GLN A 106 -3.29 -2.71 5.97
C GLN A 106 -1.83 -2.37 6.33
N ARG A 107 -0.88 -3.11 5.73
CA ARG A 107 0.54 -2.86 5.91
C ARG A 107 1.06 -1.90 4.84
N GLY A 108 1.53 -0.74 5.28
CA GLY A 108 2.23 0.23 4.44
C GLY A 108 1.35 1.26 3.73
N GLY A 109 0.05 1.35 4.04
CA GLY A 109 -0.79 2.50 3.70
C GLY A 109 -0.89 2.82 2.20
N ARG A 110 -0.77 1.81 1.33
CA ARG A 110 -0.77 1.98 -0.13
C ARG A 110 -1.96 1.30 -0.79
N ARG A 111 -2.44 1.94 -1.85
CA ARG A 111 -3.41 1.36 -2.76
C ARG A 111 -2.72 0.44 -3.76
N ILE A 112 -3.08 -0.84 -3.73
CA ILE A 112 -2.64 -1.87 -4.66
C ILE A 112 -3.76 -2.10 -5.69
N GLN A 113 -3.38 -2.17 -6.96
CA GLN A 113 -4.29 -2.65 -8.00
C GLN A 113 -4.29 -4.19 -8.00
N VAL A 114 -5.49 -4.75 -7.86
CA VAL A 114 -5.76 -6.19 -7.92
C VAL A 114 -6.41 -6.50 -9.25
N ASP A 115 -5.70 -7.18 -10.15
CA ASP A 115 -6.29 -7.66 -11.41
C ASP A 115 -7.23 -8.84 -11.10
N LEU A 116 -8.44 -8.79 -11.67
CA LEU A 116 -9.50 -9.79 -11.52
C LEU A 116 -9.68 -10.55 -12.84
N PRO A 117 -8.97 -11.69 -13.03
CA PRO A 117 -8.89 -12.34 -14.33
C PRO A 117 -10.11 -13.19 -14.73
N THR A 118 -11.02 -13.50 -13.80
CA THR A 118 -12.20 -14.34 -14.06
C THR A 118 -13.47 -13.65 -13.55
N GLU A 119 -14.62 -14.04 -14.08
CA GLU A 119 -15.92 -13.49 -13.65
C GLU A 119 -16.22 -13.83 -12.18
N GLU A 120 -15.86 -15.02 -11.71
CA GLU A 120 -16.07 -15.39 -10.29
C GLU A 120 -15.31 -14.46 -9.34
N LEU A 121 -14.09 -14.03 -9.73
CA LEU A 121 -13.32 -13.07 -8.93
C LEU A 121 -13.89 -11.65 -9.01
N VAL A 122 -14.56 -11.29 -10.10
CA VAL A 122 -15.28 -10.02 -10.21
C VAL A 122 -16.48 -10.01 -9.28
N ASP A 123 -17.26 -11.08 -9.26
CA ASP A 123 -18.42 -11.19 -8.38
C ASP A 123 -18.00 -11.28 -6.91
N ALA A 124 -16.97 -12.06 -6.58
CA ALA A 124 -16.40 -12.11 -5.24
C ALA A 124 -15.92 -10.72 -4.77
N ALA A 125 -15.24 -9.95 -5.63
CA ALA A 125 -14.82 -8.59 -5.31
C ALA A 125 -16.03 -7.64 -5.10
N ARG A 126 -17.15 -7.87 -5.80
CA ARG A 126 -18.39 -7.10 -5.66
C ARG A 126 -19.04 -7.32 -4.30
N GLU A 127 -19.13 -8.55 -3.84
CA GLU A 127 -19.75 -8.92 -2.56
C GLU A 127 -18.99 -8.38 -1.33
N VAL A 128 -17.69 -8.16 -1.48
CA VAL A 128 -16.79 -7.70 -0.42
C VAL A 128 -16.36 -6.24 -0.56
N LEU A 129 -16.96 -5.49 -1.49
CA LEU A 129 -16.69 -4.06 -1.65
C LEU A 129 -16.96 -3.32 -0.34
N GLY A 130 -15.98 -2.55 0.12
CA GLY A 130 -16.01 -1.81 1.38
C GLY A 130 -15.55 -2.62 2.60
N LYS A 131 -15.29 -3.93 2.47
CA LYS A 131 -14.92 -4.82 3.59
C LYS A 131 -13.42 -5.13 3.63
N ASN A 132 -12.97 -5.63 4.79
CA ASN A 132 -11.63 -6.21 4.93
C ASN A 132 -11.60 -7.59 4.26
N VAL A 133 -10.53 -7.86 3.54
CA VAL A 133 -10.36 -9.09 2.75
C VAL A 133 -8.93 -9.60 2.82
N ASN A 134 -8.77 -10.88 2.57
CA ASN A 134 -7.52 -11.53 2.23
C ASN A 134 -7.55 -11.89 0.74
N VAL A 135 -6.66 -11.26 -0.05
CA VAL A 135 -6.53 -11.56 -1.48
C VAL A 135 -5.30 -12.43 -1.67
N ARG A 136 -5.47 -13.66 -2.15
CA ARG A 136 -4.35 -14.52 -2.57
C ARG A 136 -4.11 -14.40 -4.06
N GLY A 137 -2.87 -14.60 -4.48
CA GLY A 137 -2.53 -14.69 -5.88
C GLY A 137 -1.06 -14.42 -6.17
N ARG A 138 -0.81 -13.99 -7.40
CA ARG A 138 0.54 -13.71 -7.90
C ARG A 138 0.88 -12.24 -7.66
N ILE A 139 1.88 -12.01 -6.84
CA ILE A 139 2.34 -10.68 -6.43
C ILE A 139 3.61 -10.32 -7.21
N ARG A 140 3.62 -9.13 -7.79
CA ARG A 140 4.78 -8.56 -8.48
C ARG A 140 5.29 -7.33 -7.73
N ARG A 141 6.59 -7.32 -7.43
CA ARG A 141 7.25 -6.28 -6.63
C ARG A 141 8.43 -5.64 -7.36
N ASN A 142 8.74 -4.41 -6.97
CA ASN A 142 10.01 -3.76 -7.30
C ASN A 142 11.13 -4.15 -6.32
N ASP A 143 12.33 -3.61 -6.51
CA ASP A 143 13.50 -3.87 -5.66
C ASP A 143 13.31 -3.38 -4.22
N ALA A 144 12.49 -2.35 -4.01
CA ALA A 144 12.08 -1.85 -2.69
C ALA A 144 11.00 -2.73 -2.00
N GLY A 145 10.62 -3.85 -2.61
CA GLY A 145 9.62 -4.77 -2.06
C GLY A 145 8.17 -4.26 -2.14
N GLN A 146 7.92 -3.15 -2.85
CA GLN A 146 6.59 -2.59 -3.01
C GLN A 146 5.79 -3.39 -4.04
N ILE A 147 4.53 -3.69 -3.71
CA ILE A 147 3.64 -4.42 -4.61
C ILE A 147 3.15 -3.48 -5.71
N LEU A 148 3.53 -3.78 -6.95
CA LEU A 148 3.12 -3.04 -8.14
C LEU A 148 1.88 -3.65 -8.79
N LEU A 149 1.69 -4.96 -8.66
CA LEU A 149 0.55 -5.67 -9.19
C LEU A 149 0.26 -6.91 -8.35
N LEU A 150 -1.01 -7.15 -8.07
CA LEU A 150 -1.51 -8.42 -7.54
C LEU A 150 -2.51 -8.98 -8.55
N ARG A 151 -2.24 -10.16 -9.11
CA ARG A 151 -3.23 -10.89 -9.91
C ARG A 151 -3.92 -11.89 -9.00
N ALA A 152 -5.21 -11.67 -8.72
CA ALA A 152 -5.96 -12.49 -7.78
C ALA A 152 -6.15 -13.92 -8.29
N SER A 153 -6.11 -14.85 -7.34
CA SER A 153 -6.56 -16.24 -7.51
C SER A 153 -7.68 -16.60 -6.52
N SER A 154 -7.83 -15.86 -5.43
CA SER A 154 -8.98 -15.97 -4.50
C SER A 154 -9.13 -14.67 -3.71
N ILE A 155 -10.36 -14.38 -3.29
CA ILE A 155 -10.72 -13.25 -2.43
C ILE A 155 -11.60 -13.81 -1.31
N GLU A 156 -11.16 -13.66 -0.07
CA GLU A 156 -11.88 -14.13 1.11
C GLU A 156 -12.20 -12.92 2.00
N PRO A 157 -13.46 -12.70 2.41
CA PRO A 157 -13.77 -11.69 3.41
C PRO A 157 -13.11 -12.06 4.74
N LEU A 158 -12.54 -11.07 5.41
CA LEU A 158 -12.08 -11.22 6.78
C LEU A 158 -13.16 -10.72 7.74
N PRO A 159 -13.30 -11.36 8.92
CA PRO A 159 -14.20 -10.87 9.93
C PRO A 159 -13.83 -9.43 10.31
N GLU A 160 -14.83 -8.57 10.45
CA GLU A 160 -14.61 -7.27 11.08
C GLU A 160 -14.20 -7.51 12.54
N ALA A 161 -13.15 -6.83 12.98
CA ALA A 161 -12.73 -6.92 14.38
C ALA A 161 -13.87 -6.38 15.25
N THR A 162 -14.60 -7.30 15.87
CA THR A 162 -15.75 -6.99 16.73
C THR A 162 -15.34 -6.43 18.08
N GLN A 163 -14.09 -6.63 18.50
CA GLN A 163 -13.56 -6.14 19.77
C GLN A 163 -12.09 -5.68 19.64
N PRO A 164 -11.73 -4.53 20.23
CA PRO A 164 -10.33 -4.15 20.46
C PRO A 164 -9.56 -5.27 21.17
N LEU A 165 -8.29 -5.47 20.79
CA LEU A 165 -7.43 -6.47 21.45
C LEU A 165 -7.27 -6.19 22.96
N ALA A 166 -7.37 -4.92 23.36
CA ALA A 166 -7.36 -4.51 24.77
C ALA A 166 -8.51 -5.12 25.57
N ASP A 167 -9.66 -5.34 24.95
CA ASP A 167 -10.85 -5.91 25.60
C ASP A 167 -10.74 -7.44 25.75
N LEU A 168 -9.73 -8.06 25.14
CA LEU A 168 -9.40 -9.48 25.29
C LEU A 168 -8.38 -9.73 26.42
N VAL A 169 -7.84 -8.68 27.04
CA VAL A 169 -6.93 -8.83 28.20
C VAL A 169 -7.72 -9.44 29.35
N GLY A 170 -7.28 -10.60 29.83
CA GLY A 170 -7.97 -11.35 30.88
C GLY A 170 -9.18 -12.17 30.41
N ALA A 171 -9.41 -12.29 29.09
CA ALA A 171 -10.49 -13.13 28.53
C ALA A 171 -10.30 -14.63 28.84
N TYR A 172 -9.05 -15.05 29.08
CA TYR A 172 -8.69 -16.38 29.56
C TYR A 172 -7.84 -16.24 30.82
N PRO A 173 -8.46 -16.01 32.00
CA PRO A 173 -7.74 -15.78 33.24
C PRO A 173 -6.97 -17.01 33.73
N ASP A 174 -7.37 -18.21 33.26
CA ASP A 174 -6.74 -19.48 33.59
C ASP A 174 -5.89 -20.05 32.43
N LEU A 175 -5.39 -19.18 31.53
CA LEU A 175 -4.53 -19.60 30.41
C LEU A 175 -3.30 -20.40 30.90
N THR A 176 -2.79 -20.06 32.07
CA THR A 176 -1.63 -20.71 32.69
C THR A 176 -2.00 -21.89 33.60
N GLY A 177 -3.29 -22.25 33.72
CA GLY A 177 -3.75 -23.31 34.64
C GLY A 177 -3.41 -23.01 36.10
N GLY A 178 -3.49 -21.73 36.50
CA GLY A 178 -3.08 -21.24 37.81
C GLY A 178 -1.58 -21.11 38.03
N LEU A 179 -0.73 -21.39 37.04
CA LEU A 179 0.72 -21.20 37.15
C LEU A 179 1.10 -19.72 37.02
N ASP A 180 2.16 -19.33 37.71
CA ASP A 180 2.81 -18.05 37.47
C ASP A 180 3.29 -17.97 36.00
N PRO A 181 3.12 -16.84 35.29
CA PRO A 181 3.49 -16.70 33.89
C PRO A 181 4.95 -17.04 33.58
N VAL A 182 5.88 -16.79 34.51
CA VAL A 182 7.30 -17.13 34.33
C VAL A 182 7.47 -18.65 34.38
N THR A 183 6.88 -19.31 35.38
CA THR A 183 6.91 -20.78 35.50
C THR A 183 6.27 -21.49 34.32
N TYR A 184 5.15 -20.96 33.79
CA TYR A 184 4.50 -21.47 32.59
C TYR A 184 5.41 -21.38 31.35
N LEU A 185 6.10 -20.25 31.16
CA LEU A 185 7.03 -20.04 30.05
C LEU A 185 8.31 -20.89 30.17
N GLU A 186 8.79 -21.13 31.39
CA GLU A 186 9.92 -22.02 31.65
C GLU A 186 9.58 -23.48 31.32
N GLY A 187 8.38 -23.95 31.66
CA GLY A 187 7.89 -25.29 31.29
C GLY A 187 7.79 -25.50 29.77
N LEU A 188 7.35 -24.47 29.03
CA LEU A 188 7.32 -24.47 27.57
C LEU A 188 8.72 -24.42 26.93
N ARG A 189 9.70 -23.82 27.60
CA ARG A 189 11.10 -23.74 27.13
C ARG A 189 11.93 -24.97 27.51
N GLY A 190 11.54 -25.71 28.55
CA GLY A 190 12.20 -26.92 29.05
C GLY A 190 11.84 -28.21 28.31
N SER A 191 10.99 -28.14 27.28
CA SER A 191 10.66 -29.25 26.38
C SER A 191 11.28 -29.02 25.00
N ALA A 192 12.60 -29.19 24.92
CA ALA A 192 13.38 -29.28 23.69
C ALA A 192 14.41 -30.41 23.81
#